data_AF-A0A1I8D1T0-F1
#
_entry.id   AF-A0A1I8D1T0-F1
#
_cell.length_a   1.000
_cell.length_b   1.000
_cell.length_c   1.000
_cell.angle_alpha   90.00
_cell.angle_beta   90.00
_cell.angle_gamma   90.00
#
_symmetry.space_group_name_H-M   'P 1'
#
loop_
_entity.id
_entity.type
_entity.pdbx_description
1 polymer ?
#
loop_
_entity_poly.entity_id
_entity_poly.type
_entity_poly.pdbx_seq_one_letter_code
_entity_poly.pdbx_strand_id
1 'polypeptide(L)'
;MKFNLFCILFFFKVNAFQDCLIDENNTSPIFLLLNKCESIAFLDFTYHNLIFVNYDFQQDSCSFERQLAVYSPELIISLTTIKKYRTNPSFFHPDCVPYNATYLRDNVWIIPPTEIGERLKSSYVRELYSSICSMDRLVLNMIGNVDTRYVRHFYRQSIHERDGFDFLVKKNNVLKFECTQKNITRIVRTKQIGDICYEKIPVIVDSKTMFSTNGIDLLHESKIVECPTTTNLPTQQDHNITKTSMDFMQMHPAKRTSQCKDSFGFIHIDIFILGVAIIVFMILIGIIVVFWLKVRKMNELIAAEQTFHYHNAKE
;
A
#
# COMPACT_ATOMS: atom_id res chain seq x y z
N MET A 1 10.96 -40.43 39.51
CA MET A 1 10.39 -40.40 38.15
C MET A 1 10.84 -39.09 37.50
N LYS A 2 11.78 -39.13 36.55
CA LYS A 2 12.35 -37.91 35.93
C LYS A 2 11.46 -37.48 34.76
N PHE A 3 10.77 -36.35 34.91
CA PHE A 3 9.95 -35.75 33.87
C PHE A 3 10.89 -35.00 32.91
N ASN A 4 11.30 -35.65 31.82
CA ASN A 4 12.00 -34.98 30.72
C ASN A 4 10.97 -34.10 30.00
N LEU A 5 10.96 -32.82 30.33
CA LEU A 5 10.26 -31.79 29.58
C LEU A 5 10.99 -31.63 28.24
N PHE A 6 10.56 -32.41 27.24
CA PHE A 6 10.96 -32.21 25.86
C PHE A 6 10.32 -30.89 25.41
N CYS A 7 11.07 -29.79 25.55
CA CYS A 7 10.79 -28.56 24.81
C CYS A 7 10.95 -28.88 23.33
N ILE A 8 9.86 -29.34 22.71
CA ILE A 8 9.72 -29.31 21.26
C ILE A 8 9.70 -27.83 20.89
N LEU A 9 10.89 -27.29 20.61
CA LEU A 9 11.05 -26.06 19.86
C LEU A 9 10.42 -26.34 18.50
N PHE A 10 9.12 -26.07 18.39
CA PHE A 10 8.49 -25.89 17.10
C PHE A 10 9.19 -24.70 16.47
N PHE A 11 10.21 -24.97 15.67
CA PHE A 11 10.74 -24.03 14.69
C PHE A 11 9.58 -23.75 13.74
N PHE A 12 8.82 -22.69 14.04
CA PHE A 12 7.77 -22.22 13.16
C PHE A 12 8.41 -21.93 11.81
N LYS A 13 7.94 -22.65 10.79
CA LYS A 13 8.41 -22.50 9.41
C LYS A 13 8.06 -21.09 8.93
N VAL A 14 9.09 -20.30 8.60
CA VAL A 14 8.97 -18.88 8.25
C VAL A 14 8.73 -18.72 6.74
N ASN A 15 7.48 -18.60 6.32
CA ASN A 15 7.07 -18.36 4.93
C ASN A 15 6.67 -16.89 4.66
N ALA A 16 7.60 -15.94 4.70
CA ALA A 16 7.30 -14.55 4.29
C ALA A 16 8.04 -14.09 3.04
N PHE A 17 9.11 -14.81 2.69
CA PHE A 17 9.96 -14.46 1.57
C PHE A 17 9.51 -15.21 0.33
N GLN A 18 9.52 -14.52 -0.80
CA GLN A 18 9.03 -15.05 -2.06
C GLN A 18 10.09 -14.96 -3.14
N ASP A 19 10.23 -16.04 -3.89
CA ASP A 19 11.04 -16.11 -5.10
C ASP A 19 10.13 -15.96 -6.31
N CYS A 20 10.20 -14.79 -6.95
CA CYS A 20 9.36 -14.41 -8.09
C CYS A 20 10.13 -14.56 -9.42
N LEU A 21 10.97 -15.59 -9.55
CA LEU A 21 11.54 -15.95 -10.84
C LEU A 21 10.41 -16.19 -11.86
N ILE A 22 10.51 -15.51 -13.00
CA ILE A 22 9.49 -15.57 -14.04
C ILE A 22 9.53 -16.97 -14.67
N ASP A 23 8.46 -17.73 -14.48
CA ASP A 23 8.19 -18.96 -15.22
C ASP A 23 6.99 -18.72 -16.15
N GLU A 24 7.25 -18.49 -17.45
CA GLU A 24 6.19 -18.22 -18.43
C GLU A 24 5.15 -19.35 -18.50
N ASN A 25 5.52 -20.58 -18.16
CA ASN A 25 4.62 -21.75 -18.22
C ASN A 25 3.58 -21.76 -17.09
N ASN A 26 3.86 -21.07 -15.97
CA ASN A 26 2.95 -20.96 -14.83
C ASN A 26 2.26 -19.58 -14.77
N THR A 27 2.08 -18.94 -15.93
CA THR A 27 1.40 -17.66 -16.02
C THR A 27 -0.06 -17.82 -16.44
N SER A 28 -0.92 -16.94 -15.92
CA SER A 28 -2.33 -16.84 -16.28
C SER A 28 -2.66 -15.43 -16.77
N PRO A 29 -3.41 -15.28 -17.87
CA PRO A 29 -3.79 -13.95 -18.34
C PRO A 29 -4.70 -13.26 -17.33
N ILE A 30 -4.45 -11.98 -17.07
CA ILE A 30 -5.36 -11.14 -16.31
C ILE A 30 -6.26 -10.43 -17.31
N PHE A 31 -7.54 -10.81 -17.31
CA PHE A 31 -8.57 -10.03 -17.99
C PHE A 31 -8.86 -8.76 -17.18
N LEU A 32 -8.03 -7.76 -17.45
CA LEU A 32 -7.97 -6.44 -16.82
C LEU A 32 -9.30 -5.70 -16.78
N LEU A 33 -10.15 -5.92 -17.79
CA LEU A 33 -11.31 -5.07 -18.03
C LEU A 33 -12.60 -5.55 -17.37
N LEU A 34 -12.67 -6.76 -16.80
CA LEU A 34 -13.99 -7.32 -16.46
C LEU A 34 -14.28 -7.72 -15.02
N ASN A 35 -13.34 -8.05 -14.13
CA ASN A 35 -13.82 -8.65 -12.85
C ASN A 35 -12.92 -8.67 -11.60
N LYS A 36 -12.01 -7.71 -11.38
CA LYS A 36 -11.24 -7.66 -10.11
C LYS A 36 -11.46 -6.41 -9.26
N CYS A 37 -12.69 -5.93 -9.27
CA CYS A 37 -13.27 -5.34 -8.06
C CYS A 37 -14.19 -6.40 -7.53
N GLU A 38 -13.58 -7.39 -6.85
CA GLU A 38 -14.35 -8.49 -6.26
C GLU A 38 -15.52 -7.92 -5.48
N SER A 39 -16.67 -8.60 -5.56
CA SER A 39 -17.84 -8.17 -4.82
C SER A 39 -17.52 -8.21 -3.33
N ILE A 40 -17.45 -7.03 -2.70
CA ILE A 40 -17.30 -6.89 -1.24
C ILE A 40 -18.67 -6.91 -0.54
N ALA A 41 -19.73 -7.33 -1.24
CA ALA A 41 -21.11 -7.23 -0.76
C ALA A 41 -21.40 -8.11 0.47
N PHE A 42 -20.59 -9.15 0.69
CA PHE A 42 -20.73 -10.10 1.80
C PHE A 42 -19.93 -9.68 3.05
N LEU A 43 -19.12 -8.62 2.96
CA LEU A 43 -18.29 -8.17 4.06
C LEU A 43 -19.04 -7.16 4.92
N ASP A 44 -18.92 -7.34 6.24
CA ASP A 44 -19.36 -6.36 7.22
C ASP A 44 -18.23 -5.36 7.49
N PHE A 45 -18.60 -4.08 7.45
CA PHE A 45 -17.67 -2.99 7.59
C PHE A 45 -18.00 -2.10 8.78
N THR A 46 -16.94 -1.66 9.44
CA THR A 46 -16.97 -0.73 10.56
C THR A 46 -16.04 0.43 10.30
N TYR A 47 -16.30 1.56 10.95
CA TYR A 47 -15.45 2.75 10.85
C TYR A 47 -14.53 2.86 12.07
N HIS A 48 -13.22 3.00 11.83
CA HIS A 48 -12.22 3.03 12.88
C HIS A 48 -11.05 3.98 12.57
N ASN A 49 -10.38 4.43 13.63
CA ASN A 49 -9.06 5.03 13.55
C ASN A 49 -8.02 3.95 13.89
N LEU A 50 -7.49 3.28 12.86
CA LEU A 50 -6.60 2.13 13.00
C LEU A 50 -5.14 2.56 13.12
N ILE A 51 -4.35 1.75 13.82
CA ILE A 51 -2.89 1.90 13.87
C ILE A 51 -2.29 1.02 12.78
N PHE A 52 -1.68 1.65 11.79
CA PHE A 52 -0.83 1.03 10.80
C PHE A 52 0.60 0.98 11.33
N VAL A 53 1.24 -0.17 11.18
CA VAL A 53 2.64 -0.38 11.54
C VAL A 53 3.40 -0.64 10.25
N ASN A 54 4.27 0.30 9.88
CA ASN A 54 5.13 0.17 8.72
C ASN A 54 6.50 -0.32 9.19
N TYR A 55 6.87 -1.53 8.78
CA TYR A 55 8.15 -2.13 9.11
C TYR A 55 9.20 -1.82 8.03
N ASP A 56 10.34 -1.27 8.45
CA ASP A 56 11.50 -1.06 7.59
C ASP A 56 12.46 -2.25 7.73
N PHE A 57 12.48 -3.10 6.70
CA PHE A 57 13.36 -4.26 6.65
C PHE A 57 14.84 -3.91 6.62
N GLN A 58 15.23 -2.75 6.08
CA GLN A 58 16.65 -2.35 6.03
C GLN A 58 17.17 -1.96 7.41
N GLN A 59 16.35 -1.25 8.17
CA GLN A 59 16.72 -0.72 9.49
C GLN A 59 16.31 -1.65 10.64
N ASP A 60 15.51 -2.68 10.35
CA ASP A 60 14.89 -3.56 11.34
C ASP A 60 14.08 -2.78 12.39
N SER A 61 13.33 -1.78 11.93
CA SER A 61 12.60 -0.84 12.78
C SER A 61 11.15 -0.68 12.33
N CYS A 62 10.30 -0.23 13.24
CA CYS A 62 8.87 -0.02 12.99
C CYS A 62 8.50 1.45 13.18
N SER A 63 7.64 1.96 12.30
CA SER A 63 6.96 3.24 12.48
C SER A 63 5.45 3.01 12.60
N PHE A 64 4.80 3.85 13.41
CA PHE A 64 3.39 3.70 13.74
C PHE A 64 2.63 4.93 13.26
N GLU A 65 1.54 4.71 12.54
CA GLU A 65 0.70 5.78 12.01
C GLU A 65 -0.76 5.49 12.32
N ARG A 66 -1.51 6.51 12.74
CA ARG A 66 -2.96 6.42 12.91
C ARG A 66 -3.65 6.90 11.65
N GLN A 67 -4.45 6.05 11.03
CA GLN A 67 -5.21 6.40 9.84
C GLN A 67 -6.68 6.06 10.03
N LEU A 68 -7.51 6.94 9.48
CA LEU A 68 -8.94 6.69 9.42
C LEU A 68 -9.22 5.63 8.35
N ALA A 69 -9.98 4.60 8.70
CA ALA A 69 -10.20 3.47 7.83
C ALA A 69 -11.61 2.87 7.94
N VAL A 70 -12.06 2.33 6.81
CA VAL A 70 -13.15 1.36 6.76
C VAL A 70 -12.54 -0.02 6.95
N TYR A 71 -13.00 -0.74 7.96
CA TYR A 71 -12.40 -1.99 8.42
C TYR A 71 -13.36 -3.16 8.30
N SER A 72 -12.85 -4.22 7.70
CA SER A 72 -13.33 -5.60 7.80
C SER A 72 -12.10 -6.50 8.01
N PRO A 73 -12.22 -7.66 8.70
CA PRO A 73 -11.10 -8.58 8.88
C PRO A 73 -10.43 -9.05 7.59
N GLU A 74 -11.12 -8.97 6.44
CA GLU A 74 -10.57 -9.37 5.14
C GLU A 74 -10.08 -8.20 4.27
N LEU A 75 -10.64 -7.01 4.48
CA LEU A 75 -10.42 -5.84 3.64
C LEU A 75 -10.44 -4.55 4.46
N ILE A 76 -9.40 -3.74 4.27
CA ILE A 76 -9.22 -2.46 4.91
C ILE A 76 -9.04 -1.39 3.83
N ILE A 77 -9.79 -0.31 3.96
CA ILE A 77 -9.69 0.85 3.08
C ILE A 77 -9.27 2.04 3.93
N SER A 78 -8.04 2.51 3.76
CA SER A 78 -7.58 3.75 4.38
C SER A 78 -8.25 4.93 3.70
N LEU A 79 -9.02 5.71 4.46
CA LEU A 79 -9.66 6.94 4.00
C LEU A 79 -8.67 8.10 3.92
N THR A 80 -7.56 8.03 4.67
CA THR A 80 -6.49 9.04 4.64
C THR A 80 -5.67 8.93 3.36
N THR A 81 -5.30 7.71 2.95
CA THR A 81 -4.41 7.48 1.80
C THR A 81 -5.16 7.00 0.55
N ILE A 82 -6.45 6.69 0.68
CA ILE A 82 -7.29 6.09 -0.37
C ILE A 82 -6.69 4.76 -0.88
N LYS A 83 -5.96 4.06 -0.01
CA LYS A 83 -5.36 2.75 -0.31
C LYS A 83 -6.21 1.60 0.20
N LYS A 84 -6.23 0.53 -0.59
CA LYS A 84 -6.90 -0.73 -0.30
C LYS A 84 -5.87 -1.77 0.16
N TYR A 85 -6.25 -2.55 1.15
CA TYR A 85 -5.43 -3.60 1.73
C TYR A 85 -6.27 -4.82 2.02
N ARG A 86 -5.84 -5.99 1.54
CA ARG A 86 -6.39 -7.24 2.03
C ARG A 86 -5.46 -7.83 3.06
N THR A 87 -6.06 -8.49 4.04
CA THR A 87 -5.27 -9.30 4.96
C THR A 87 -4.62 -10.42 4.20
N ASN A 88 -3.38 -10.69 4.59
CA ASN A 88 -2.50 -11.65 3.94
C ASN A 88 -1.83 -12.46 5.04
N PRO A 89 -1.76 -13.80 4.93
CA PRO A 89 -0.95 -14.57 5.84
C PRO A 89 0.50 -14.05 5.85
N SER A 90 1.02 -13.73 7.03
CA SER A 90 2.45 -13.53 7.24
C SER A 90 2.96 -14.57 8.22
N PHE A 91 4.13 -15.10 7.91
CA PHE A 91 4.82 -16.08 8.74
C PHE A 91 6.16 -15.55 9.27
N PHE A 92 6.58 -14.33 8.87
CA PHE A 92 7.66 -13.58 9.49
C PHE A 92 7.07 -12.39 10.24
N HIS A 93 7.29 -12.35 11.54
CA HIS A 93 6.77 -11.30 12.40
C HIS A 93 7.96 -10.58 13.05
N PRO A 94 8.32 -9.37 12.59
CA PRO A 94 9.40 -8.62 13.19
C PRO A 94 9.14 -8.35 14.67
N ASP A 95 10.20 -8.30 15.48
CA ASP A 95 10.08 -8.13 16.93
C ASP A 95 9.42 -6.78 17.32
N CYS A 96 9.58 -5.75 16.48
CA CYS A 96 8.98 -4.43 16.70
C CYS A 96 7.49 -4.35 16.32
N VAL A 97 6.94 -5.37 15.63
CA VAL A 97 5.52 -5.45 15.31
C VAL A 97 4.80 -6.06 16.53
N PRO A 98 3.63 -5.54 16.95
CA PRO A 98 2.85 -6.14 18.03
C PRO A 98 2.26 -7.50 17.63
N TYR A 99 2.26 -8.50 18.53
CA TYR A 99 1.78 -9.86 18.24
C TYR A 99 0.33 -9.97 17.76
N ASN A 100 -0.52 -9.00 18.11
CA ASN A 100 -1.91 -8.96 17.68
C ASN A 100 -2.09 -8.27 16.32
N ALA A 101 -1.01 -7.80 15.69
CA ALA A 101 -1.08 -7.13 14.40
C ALA A 101 -1.34 -8.14 13.28
N THR A 102 -2.12 -7.72 12.29
CA THR A 102 -2.42 -8.49 11.09
C THR A 102 -1.63 -7.95 9.92
N TYR A 103 -0.96 -8.83 9.18
CA TYR A 103 -0.21 -8.43 7.99
C TYR A 103 -1.14 -8.11 6.83
N LEU A 104 -0.79 -7.05 6.11
CA LEU A 104 -1.50 -6.61 4.92
C LEU A 104 -0.67 -6.94 3.68
N ARG A 105 0.36 -6.14 3.43
CA ARG A 105 1.31 -6.29 2.31
C ARG A 105 2.43 -5.26 2.45
N ASP A 106 3.52 -5.46 1.73
CA ASP A 106 4.61 -4.47 1.62
C ASP A 106 5.12 -3.97 2.98
N ASN A 107 5.33 -4.90 3.92
CA ASN A 107 5.72 -4.63 5.31
C ASN A 107 4.75 -3.75 6.12
N VAL A 108 3.51 -3.61 5.66
CA VAL A 108 2.45 -2.91 6.37
C VAL A 108 1.64 -3.92 7.17
N TRP A 109 1.47 -3.61 8.45
CA TRP A 109 0.60 -4.33 9.38
C TRP A 109 -0.45 -3.38 9.94
N ILE A 110 -1.52 -3.94 10.47
CA ILE A 110 -2.50 -3.18 11.25
C ILE A 110 -2.70 -3.81 12.61
N ILE A 111 -2.95 -2.98 13.61
CA ILE A 111 -3.49 -3.45 14.89
C ILE A 111 -5.01 -3.45 14.75
N PRO A 112 -5.67 -4.62 14.75
CA PRO A 112 -7.13 -4.70 14.66
C PRO A 112 -7.80 -3.90 15.80
N PRO A 113 -8.99 -3.33 15.55
CA PRO A 113 -9.71 -2.60 16.59
C PRO A 113 -10.16 -3.56 17.69
N THR A 114 -10.04 -3.12 18.95
CA THR A 114 -10.54 -3.85 20.13
C THR A 114 -11.97 -3.48 20.49
N GLU A 115 -12.43 -2.30 20.06
CA GLU A 115 -13.78 -1.78 20.32
C GLU A 115 -14.72 -2.08 19.17
N ILE A 116 -16.01 -2.19 19.46
CA ILE A 116 -17.05 -2.35 18.43
C ILE A 116 -17.25 -1.00 17.74
N GLY A 117 -16.90 -0.92 16.46
CA GLY A 117 -17.11 0.29 15.65
C GLY A 117 -18.54 0.46 15.17
N GLU A 118 -18.84 1.67 14.69
CA GLU A 118 -20.10 1.95 14.01
C GLU A 118 -20.17 1.15 12.70
N ARG A 119 -21.24 0.36 12.55
CA ARG A 119 -21.48 -0.42 11.34
C ARG A 119 -21.85 0.51 10.19
N LEU A 120 -21.14 0.37 9.08
CA LEU A 120 -21.40 1.13 7.87
C LEU A 120 -22.41 0.39 6.99
N LYS A 121 -23.28 1.14 6.29
CA LYS A 121 -24.15 0.55 5.26
C LYS A 121 -23.28 0.01 4.13
N SER A 122 -23.47 -1.27 3.78
CA SER A 122 -22.69 -1.94 2.74
C SER A 122 -22.78 -1.25 1.36
N SER A 123 -23.86 -0.50 1.10
CA SER A 123 -24.00 0.31 -0.12
C SER A 123 -22.96 1.42 -0.23
N TYR A 124 -22.68 2.15 0.86
CA TYR A 124 -21.72 3.25 0.86
C TYR A 124 -20.28 2.74 0.67
N VAL A 125 -19.93 1.64 1.35
CA VAL A 125 -18.60 1.05 1.20
C VAL A 125 -18.40 0.48 -0.21
N ARG A 126 -19.45 -0.11 -0.79
CA ARG A 126 -19.43 -0.60 -2.18
C ARG A 126 -19.22 0.53 -3.19
N GLU A 127 -19.89 1.66 -3.00
CA GLU A 127 -19.71 2.83 -3.85
C GLU A 127 -18.28 3.36 -3.74
N LEU A 128 -17.77 3.56 -2.51
CA LEU A 128 -16.37 3.96 -2.28
C LEU A 128 -15.38 3.01 -2.94
N TYR A 129 -15.52 1.70 -2.70
CA TYR A 129 -14.62 0.70 -3.27
C TYR A 129 -14.67 0.70 -4.80
N SER A 130 -15.87 0.83 -5.38
CA SER A 130 -16.05 0.95 -6.83
C SER A 130 -15.42 2.23 -7.40
N SER A 131 -15.45 3.34 -6.67
CA SER A 131 -14.78 4.58 -7.06
C SER A 131 -13.26 4.42 -7.06
N ILE A 132 -12.68 3.84 -5.99
CA ILE A 132 -11.23 3.57 -5.91
C ILE A 132 -10.79 2.67 -7.07
N CYS A 133 -11.54 1.60 -7.30
CA CYS A 133 -11.34 0.71 -8.43
C CYS A 133 -11.39 1.40 -9.81
N SER A 134 -12.28 2.38 -9.96
CA SER A 134 -12.39 3.15 -11.21
C SER A 134 -11.16 4.04 -11.40
N MET A 135 -10.65 4.62 -10.32
CA MET A 135 -9.39 5.37 -10.33
C MET A 135 -8.21 4.47 -10.68
N ASP A 136 -8.13 3.25 -10.14
CA ASP A 136 -7.07 2.31 -10.46
C ASP A 136 -7.01 1.98 -11.96
N ARG A 137 -8.20 1.81 -12.58
CA ARG A 137 -8.33 1.59 -14.03
C ARG A 137 -7.86 2.80 -14.84
N LEU A 138 -8.23 4.02 -14.43
CA LEU A 138 -7.79 5.24 -15.10
C LEU A 138 -6.26 5.37 -15.03
N VAL A 139 -5.67 5.11 -13.86
CA VAL A 139 -4.22 5.15 -13.66
C VAL A 139 -3.53 4.12 -14.58
N LEU A 140 -4.00 2.88 -14.63
CA LEU A 140 -3.46 1.87 -15.56
C LEU A 140 -3.54 2.29 -17.04
N ASN A 141 -4.66 2.88 -17.45
CA ASN A 141 -4.84 3.38 -18.82
C ASN A 141 -3.89 4.54 -19.13
N MET A 142 -3.60 5.41 -18.16
CA MET A 142 -2.68 6.55 -18.33
C MET A 142 -1.21 6.10 -18.37
N ILE A 143 -0.82 5.11 -17.57
CA ILE A 143 0.55 4.58 -17.56
C ILE A 143 0.89 3.91 -18.90
N GLY A 144 -0.09 3.21 -19.49
CA GLY A 144 0.11 2.43 -20.71
C GLY A 144 1.24 1.40 -20.55
N ASN A 145 2.09 1.28 -21.57
CA ASN A 145 3.22 0.34 -21.58
C ASN A 145 4.58 1.00 -21.25
N VAL A 146 4.59 2.21 -20.67
CA VAL A 146 5.80 3.05 -20.61
C VAL A 146 6.81 2.54 -19.59
N ASP A 147 6.36 2.02 -18.45
CA ASP A 147 7.25 1.47 -17.41
C ASP A 147 6.71 0.13 -16.88
N THR A 148 7.28 -0.96 -17.37
CA THR A 148 6.89 -2.32 -16.97
C THR A 148 7.10 -2.58 -15.48
N ARG A 149 8.09 -1.96 -14.83
CA ARG A 149 8.32 -2.12 -13.39
C ARG A 149 7.25 -1.42 -12.58
N TYR A 150 6.93 -0.18 -12.94
CA TYR A 150 5.85 0.57 -12.29
C TYR A 150 4.50 -0.13 -12.48
N VAL A 151 4.22 -0.61 -13.69
CA VAL A 151 3.01 -1.38 -13.99
C VAL A 151 2.92 -2.63 -13.09
N ARG A 152 3.98 -3.44 -13.00
CA ARG A 152 4.02 -4.62 -12.11
C ARG A 152 3.75 -4.27 -10.66
N HIS A 153 4.42 -3.23 -10.16
CA HIS A 153 4.23 -2.74 -8.80
C HIS A 153 2.79 -2.29 -8.57
N PHE A 154 2.21 -1.53 -9.51
CA PHE A 154 0.82 -1.10 -9.44
C PHE A 154 -0.17 -2.27 -9.41
N TYR A 155 0.05 -3.33 -10.20
CA TYR A 155 -0.79 -4.53 -10.12
C TYR A 155 -0.73 -5.22 -8.76
N ARG A 156 0.48 -5.41 -8.23
CA ARG A 156 0.67 -6.01 -6.90
C ARG A 156 -0.07 -5.19 -5.84
N GLN A 157 0.12 -3.87 -5.90
CA GLN A 157 -0.36 -2.99 -4.86
C GLN A 157 -1.84 -2.65 -4.96
N SER A 158 -2.29 -2.16 -6.11
CA SER A 158 -3.61 -1.55 -6.26
C SER A 158 -4.67 -2.54 -6.77
N ILE A 159 -4.28 -3.56 -7.53
CA ILE A 159 -5.23 -4.49 -8.15
C ILE A 159 -5.38 -5.77 -7.35
N HIS A 160 -4.27 -6.38 -6.94
CA HIS A 160 -4.28 -7.65 -6.22
C HIS A 160 -4.29 -7.50 -4.70
N GLU A 161 -3.83 -6.34 -4.19
CA GLU A 161 -3.95 -5.95 -2.78
C GLU A 161 -3.27 -6.94 -1.80
N ARG A 162 -2.37 -7.81 -2.28
CA ARG A 162 -1.68 -8.87 -1.54
C ARG A 162 -0.29 -9.16 -2.13
N ASP A 163 0.61 -9.64 -1.29
CA ASP A 163 1.87 -10.26 -1.71
C ASP A 163 1.64 -11.72 -2.15
N GLY A 164 2.69 -12.41 -2.61
CA GLY A 164 2.61 -13.78 -3.13
C GLY A 164 2.52 -13.89 -4.65
N PHE A 165 2.47 -12.77 -5.36
CA PHE A 165 2.28 -12.74 -6.81
C PHE A 165 3.13 -11.66 -7.47
N ASP A 166 3.42 -11.87 -8.75
CA ASP A 166 4.04 -10.88 -9.61
C ASP A 166 3.46 -10.99 -11.03
N PHE A 167 3.87 -10.06 -11.90
CA PHE A 167 3.25 -9.81 -13.19
C PHE A 167 4.29 -9.73 -14.30
N LEU A 168 3.91 -10.23 -15.47
CA LEU A 168 4.68 -10.11 -16.70
C LEU A 168 3.86 -9.33 -17.73
N VAL A 169 4.43 -8.28 -18.28
CA VAL A 169 3.79 -7.47 -19.34
C VAL A 169 4.34 -7.89 -20.69
N LYS A 170 3.49 -8.46 -21.57
CA LYS A 170 3.88 -9.00 -22.88
C LYS A 170 2.86 -8.62 -23.94
N LYS A 171 3.27 -7.83 -24.95
CA LYS A 171 2.44 -7.47 -26.12
C LYS A 171 1.02 -7.03 -25.75
N ASN A 172 0.90 -6.06 -24.83
CA ASN A 172 -0.35 -5.52 -24.27
C ASN A 172 -1.15 -6.46 -23.35
N ASN A 173 -0.64 -7.66 -23.06
CA ASN A 173 -1.22 -8.53 -22.05
C ASN A 173 -0.44 -8.44 -20.74
N VAL A 174 -1.16 -8.53 -19.64
CA VAL A 174 -0.58 -8.69 -18.31
C VAL A 174 -0.88 -10.10 -17.83
N LEU A 175 0.19 -10.84 -17.56
CA LEU A 175 0.13 -12.20 -17.10
C LEU A 175 0.47 -12.22 -15.61
N LYS A 176 -0.37 -12.87 -14.80
CA LYS A 176 -0.14 -13.12 -13.37
C LYS A 176 0.61 -14.44 -13.21
N PHE A 177 1.57 -14.49 -12.30
CA PHE A 177 2.09 -15.76 -11.78
C PHE A 177 2.22 -15.70 -10.25
N GLU A 178 2.21 -16.88 -9.62
CA GLU A 178 2.40 -17.02 -8.18
C GLU A 178 3.88 -17.14 -7.87
N CYS A 179 4.35 -16.37 -6.89
CA CYS A 179 5.73 -16.48 -6.44
C CYS A 179 5.87 -17.69 -5.51
N THR A 180 7.01 -18.37 -5.60
CA THR A 180 7.28 -19.52 -4.73
C THR A 180 7.64 -19.01 -3.35
N GLN A 181 6.83 -19.33 -2.35
CA GLN A 181 7.14 -19.03 -0.96
C GLN A 181 8.34 -19.86 -0.50
N LYS A 182 9.30 -19.21 0.16
CA LYS A 182 10.56 -19.81 0.61
C LYS A 182 10.66 -19.73 2.12
N ASN A 183 11.13 -20.84 2.71
CA ASN A 183 11.43 -20.88 4.13
C ASN A 183 12.81 -20.27 4.37
N ILE A 184 12.85 -19.20 5.16
CA ILE A 184 14.13 -18.63 5.59
C ILE A 184 14.62 -19.30 6.86
N THR A 185 15.91 -19.51 6.96
CA THR A 185 16.57 -20.00 8.18
C THR A 185 17.26 -18.87 8.93
N ARG A 186 17.77 -17.85 8.21
CA ARG A 186 18.50 -16.74 8.82
C ARG A 186 18.45 -15.47 7.97
N ILE A 187 18.33 -14.32 8.60
CA ILE A 187 18.53 -13.00 7.98
C ILE A 187 19.85 -12.43 8.50
N VAL A 188 20.74 -12.00 7.61
CA VAL A 188 22.08 -11.48 7.97
C VAL A 188 22.08 -9.96 7.89
N ARG A 189 21.58 -9.31 8.94
CA ARG A 189 21.40 -7.84 9.00
C ARG A 189 22.69 -7.04 8.80
N THR A 190 23.83 -7.59 9.18
CA THR A 190 25.15 -6.95 9.01
C THR A 190 25.56 -6.75 7.55
N LYS A 191 24.82 -7.33 6.60
CA LYS A 191 25.16 -7.37 5.16
C LYS A 191 26.52 -8.00 4.86
N GLN A 192 27.08 -8.77 5.80
CA GLN A 192 28.41 -9.36 5.70
C GLN A 192 28.35 -10.88 5.94
N ILE A 193 28.99 -11.66 5.07
CA ILE A 193 29.19 -13.10 5.23
C ILE A 193 30.68 -13.39 5.06
N GLY A 194 31.35 -13.81 6.13
CA GLY A 194 32.81 -13.90 6.15
C GLY A 194 33.42 -12.52 5.92
N ASP A 195 34.32 -12.42 4.94
CA ASP A 195 35.01 -11.17 4.59
C ASP A 195 34.35 -10.42 3.42
N ILE A 196 33.16 -10.86 2.99
CA ILE A 196 32.45 -10.28 1.84
C ILE A 196 31.25 -9.49 2.35
N CYS A 197 31.17 -8.22 1.93
CA CYS A 197 30.02 -7.35 2.17
C CYS A 197 29.16 -7.18 0.92
N TYR A 198 27.86 -7.11 1.14
CA TYR A 198 26.86 -7.06 0.08
C TYR A 198 26.05 -5.77 0.18
N GLU A 199 25.67 -5.21 -0.97
CA GLU A 199 24.77 -4.05 -1.04
C GLU A 199 23.40 -4.34 -0.40
N LYS A 200 22.85 -5.53 -0.68
CA LYS A 200 21.53 -6.00 -0.23
C LYS A 200 21.67 -6.93 0.99
N ILE A 201 20.62 -7.05 1.79
CA ILE A 201 20.62 -7.89 3.00
C ILE A 201 20.62 -9.37 2.58
N PRO A 202 21.63 -10.16 2.98
CA PRO A 202 21.63 -11.60 2.74
C PRO A 202 20.57 -12.32 3.56
N VAL A 203 19.90 -13.28 2.93
CA VAL A 203 18.86 -14.13 3.50
C VAL A 203 19.21 -15.58 3.18
N ILE A 204 19.33 -16.41 4.19
CA ILE A 204 19.66 -17.83 4.04
C ILE A 204 18.37 -18.63 3.85
N VAL A 205 18.24 -19.30 2.69
CA VAL A 205 17.10 -20.10 2.26
C VAL A 205 17.60 -21.49 1.89
N ASP A 206 17.17 -22.55 2.57
CA ASP A 206 17.59 -23.93 2.29
C ASP A 206 19.12 -24.09 2.15
N SER A 207 19.88 -23.42 3.02
CA SER A 207 21.37 -23.35 3.01
C SER A 207 22.00 -22.60 1.83
N LYS A 208 21.20 -21.92 1.00
CA LYS A 208 21.66 -21.00 -0.05
C LYS A 208 21.55 -19.55 0.41
N THR A 209 22.51 -18.73 0.01
CA THR A 209 22.44 -17.28 0.22
C THR A 209 21.66 -16.64 -0.91
N MET A 210 20.55 -15.99 -0.56
CA MET A 210 19.80 -15.08 -1.42
C MET A 210 19.86 -13.68 -0.82
N PHE A 211 19.21 -12.70 -1.43
CA PHE A 211 19.25 -11.31 -0.99
C PHE A 211 17.86 -10.68 -1.01
N SER A 212 17.61 -9.70 -0.15
CA SER A 212 16.39 -8.91 -0.20
C SER A 212 16.65 -7.44 0.12
N THR A 213 15.86 -6.57 -0.49
CA THR A 213 15.83 -5.13 -0.18
C THR A 213 14.63 -4.75 0.66
N ASN A 214 13.54 -5.52 0.62
CA ASN A 214 12.29 -5.21 1.28
C ASN A 214 11.83 -6.32 2.22
N GLY A 215 12.55 -7.43 2.39
CA GLY A 215 12.12 -8.49 3.29
C GLY A 215 10.97 -9.35 2.76
N ILE A 216 10.62 -9.17 1.48
CA ILE A 216 9.54 -9.90 0.81
C ILE A 216 10.13 -10.58 -0.42
N ASP A 217 10.63 -9.80 -1.37
CA ASP A 217 11.16 -10.32 -2.63
C ASP A 217 12.60 -10.80 -2.45
N LEU A 218 12.85 -12.05 -2.86
CA LEU A 218 14.17 -12.65 -2.91
C LEU A 218 14.83 -12.39 -4.26
N LEU A 219 16.12 -12.08 -4.20
CA LEU A 219 17.00 -11.80 -5.32
C LEU A 219 18.16 -12.77 -5.26
N HIS A 220 18.52 -13.35 -6.40
CA HIS A 220 19.61 -14.34 -6.50
C HIS A 220 21.00 -13.68 -6.49
N GLU A 221 21.06 -12.35 -6.67
CA GLU A 221 22.29 -11.60 -6.79
C GLU A 221 22.27 -10.29 -6.00
N SER A 222 23.44 -9.96 -5.45
CA SER A 222 23.76 -8.66 -4.86
C SER A 222 25.16 -8.24 -5.31
N LYS A 223 25.36 -6.94 -5.50
CA LYS A 223 26.71 -6.40 -5.70
C LYS A 223 27.53 -6.61 -4.43
N ILE A 224 28.79 -6.97 -4.63
CA ILE A 224 29.81 -6.96 -3.58
C ILE A 224 30.25 -5.51 -3.42
N VAL A 225 30.28 -5.03 -2.17
CA VAL A 225 30.70 -3.68 -1.81
C VAL A 225 31.85 -3.76 -0.83
N GLU A 226 32.60 -2.66 -0.72
CA GLU A 226 33.63 -2.56 0.31
C GLU A 226 32.99 -2.68 1.70
N CYS A 227 33.57 -3.51 2.55
CA CYS A 227 33.09 -3.64 3.91
C CYS A 227 33.31 -2.33 4.66
N PRO A 228 32.30 -1.82 5.38
CA PRO A 228 32.47 -0.61 6.17
C PRO A 228 33.61 -0.85 7.15
N THR A 229 34.69 -0.08 7.02
CA THR A 229 35.81 -0.11 7.95
C THR A 229 35.25 0.31 9.30
N THR A 230 35.35 -0.57 10.29
CA THR A 230 34.86 -0.38 11.65
C THR A 230 35.51 0.85 12.28
N THR A 231 34.94 2.02 12.00
CA THR A 231 35.24 3.27 12.67
C THR A 231 33.94 3.67 13.33
N ASN A 232 33.73 3.13 14.53
CA ASN A 232 32.64 3.44 15.46
C ASN A 232 31.24 3.06 14.98
N LEU A 233 30.88 1.77 15.05
CA LEU A 233 29.46 1.42 15.22
C LEU A 233 29.01 1.90 16.62
N PRO A 234 27.82 2.52 16.74
CA PRO A 234 27.22 2.76 18.04
C PRO A 234 27.00 1.40 18.69
N THR A 235 27.51 1.25 19.90
CA THR A 235 27.21 0.12 20.78
C THR A 235 25.72 -0.12 20.79
N GLN A 236 25.31 -1.32 20.39
CA GLN A 236 24.00 -1.87 20.66
C GLN A 236 23.79 -1.70 22.17
N GLN A 237 22.94 -0.74 22.57
CA GLN A 237 22.53 -0.62 23.96
C GLN A 237 21.79 -1.91 24.28
N ASP A 238 22.39 -2.73 25.13
CA ASP A 238 21.71 -3.78 25.88
C ASP A 238 20.49 -3.13 26.55
N HIS A 239 19.32 -3.30 25.95
CA HIS A 239 18.06 -3.06 26.62
C HIS A 239 17.92 -4.12 27.70
N ASN A 240 18.51 -3.84 28.87
CA ASN A 240 18.06 -4.41 30.12
C ASN A 240 16.60 -3.96 30.31
N ILE A 241 15.68 -4.84 29.91
CA ILE A 241 14.25 -4.73 30.16
C ILE A 241 14.06 -4.78 31.67
N THR A 242 14.06 -3.60 32.28
CA THR A 242 13.49 -3.41 33.60
C THR A 242 11.98 -3.46 33.38
N LYS A 243 11.36 -4.59 33.76
CA LYS A 243 9.91 -4.70 33.91
C LYS A 243 9.43 -3.56 34.81
N THR A 244 8.97 -2.48 34.20
CA THR A 244 8.28 -1.41 34.90
C THR A 244 6.84 -1.49 34.42
N SER A 245 5.96 -1.73 35.38
CA SER A 245 4.52 -1.74 35.27
C SER A 245 4.03 -0.59 34.39
N MET A 246 3.08 -0.90 33.50
CA MET A 246 2.27 0.06 32.80
C MET A 246 1.51 0.91 33.83
N ASP A 247 2.02 2.11 34.10
CA ASP A 247 1.19 3.20 34.59
C ASP A 247 1.02 4.23 33.46
N PHE A 248 -0.25 4.44 33.19
CA PHE A 248 -0.86 5.25 32.16
C PHE A 248 -0.41 6.71 32.31
N MET A 249 0.56 7.16 31.51
CA MET A 249 1.02 8.54 31.56
C MET A 249 0.17 9.42 30.63
N GLN A 250 -0.71 10.21 31.25
CA GLN A 250 -1.38 11.35 30.63
C GLN A 250 -0.33 12.33 30.09
N MET A 251 -0.36 12.59 28.78
CA MET A 251 0.57 13.50 28.12
C MET A 251 0.06 14.94 28.24
N HIS A 252 0.71 15.74 29.10
CA HIS A 252 0.58 17.18 29.12
C HIS A 252 1.25 17.83 27.89
N PRO A 253 0.76 18.99 27.43
CA PRO A 253 1.23 19.61 26.19
C PRO A 253 2.64 20.21 26.35
N ALA A 254 3.56 19.76 25.51
CA ALA A 254 4.92 20.28 25.46
C ALA A 254 4.94 21.70 24.86
N LYS A 255 5.67 22.57 25.54
CA LYS A 255 5.90 23.99 25.25
C LYS A 255 6.77 24.15 24.00
N ARG A 256 6.32 25.00 23.09
CA ARG A 256 6.92 25.28 21.77
C ARG A 256 8.05 26.31 21.90
N THR A 257 9.28 25.91 21.60
CA THR A 257 10.45 26.74 21.23
C THR A 257 11.27 25.86 20.27
N SER A 258 11.81 26.29 19.14
CA SER A 258 12.30 27.60 18.72
C SER A 258 12.37 27.68 17.19
N GLN A 259 12.32 28.92 16.68
CA GLN A 259 12.55 29.31 15.29
C GLN A 259 13.83 28.73 14.68
N CYS A 260 13.71 28.16 13.49
CA CYS A 260 14.76 28.21 12.48
C CYS A 260 14.13 28.82 11.21
N LYS A 261 14.61 30.02 10.82
CA LYS A 261 14.19 30.75 9.62
C LYS A 261 14.94 30.18 8.42
N ASP A 262 14.30 29.32 7.64
CA ASP A 262 14.72 29.03 6.27
C ASP A 262 13.79 29.77 5.31
N SER A 263 14.20 30.99 4.97
CA SER A 263 13.43 31.96 4.17
C SER A 263 13.70 31.85 2.66
N PHE A 264 13.87 30.64 2.12
CA PHE A 264 14.12 30.47 0.67
C PHE A 264 13.20 29.48 -0.06
N GLY A 265 12.23 28.84 0.62
CA GLY A 265 11.30 27.88 -0.01
C GLY A 265 9.88 28.38 -0.30
N PHE A 266 9.43 29.48 0.33
CA PHE A 266 8.01 29.86 0.30
C PHE A 266 7.56 30.53 -1.00
N ILE A 267 8.43 31.29 -1.66
CA ILE A 267 8.06 32.05 -2.88
C ILE A 267 7.67 31.10 -4.05
N HIS A 268 8.30 29.92 -4.13
CA HIS A 268 8.00 28.96 -5.20
C HIS A 268 6.69 28.19 -4.98
N ILE A 269 6.27 27.98 -3.74
CA ILE A 269 5.03 27.27 -3.41
C ILE A 269 3.82 28.14 -3.72
N ASP A 270 3.87 29.43 -3.40
CA ASP A 270 2.76 30.36 -3.68
C ASP A 270 2.55 30.55 -5.19
N ILE A 271 3.62 30.61 -5.98
CA ILE A 271 3.53 30.69 -7.46
C ILE A 271 2.93 29.40 -8.04
N PHE A 272 3.30 28.23 -7.49
CA PHE A 272 2.75 26.95 -7.93
C PHE A 272 1.26 26.84 -7.61
N ILE A 273 0.84 27.23 -6.41
CA ILE A 273 -0.58 27.24 -6.00
C ILE A 273 -1.39 28.20 -6.88
N LEU A 274 -0.85 29.39 -7.18
CA LEU A 274 -1.50 30.34 -8.07
C LEU A 274 -1.65 29.78 -9.49
N GLY A 275 -0.63 29.09 -10.00
CA GLY A 275 -0.66 28.41 -11.30
C GLY A 275 -1.75 27.35 -11.39
N VAL A 276 -1.86 26.49 -10.36
CA VAL A 276 -2.91 25.46 -10.28
C VAL A 276 -4.30 26.10 -10.20
N ALA A 277 -4.46 27.17 -9.41
CA ALA A 277 -5.74 27.87 -9.28
C ALA A 277 -6.23 28.46 -10.62
N ILE A 278 -5.32 29.05 -11.41
CA ILE A 278 -5.65 29.58 -12.75
C ILE A 278 -6.11 28.47 -13.68
N ILE A 279 -5.44 27.31 -13.68
CA ILE A 279 -5.82 26.16 -14.53
C ILE A 279 -7.22 25.66 -14.16
N VAL A 280 -7.50 25.50 -12.86
CA VAL A 280 -8.83 25.06 -12.39
C VAL A 280 -9.91 26.08 -12.78
N PHE A 281 -9.62 27.37 -12.66
CA PHE A 281 -10.56 28.43 -13.04
C PHE A 281 -10.87 28.41 -14.55
N MET A 282 -9.87 28.20 -15.40
CA MET A 282 -10.06 28.08 -16.85
C MET A 282 -10.90 26.87 -17.24
N ILE A 283 -10.72 25.73 -16.55
CA ILE A 283 -11.55 24.53 -16.75
C ILE A 283 -13.01 24.82 -16.37
N LEU A 284 -13.25 25.51 -15.24
CA LEU A 284 -14.60 25.88 -14.81
C LEU A 284 -15.30 26.81 -15.80
N ILE A 285 -14.60 27.81 -16.35
CA ILE A 285 -15.15 28.66 -17.41
C ILE A 285 -15.53 27.82 -18.63
N GLY A 286 -14.67 26.90 -19.05
CA GLY A 286 -14.95 26.00 -20.18
C GLY A 286 -16.24 25.20 -19.96
N ILE A 287 -16.43 24.64 -18.76
CA ILE A 287 -17.66 23.89 -18.40
C ILE A 287 -18.89 24.80 -18.46
N ILE A 288 -18.80 26.01 -17.89
CA ILE A 288 -19.91 26.99 -17.89
C ILE A 288 -20.30 27.37 -19.32
N VAL A 289 -19.32 27.64 -20.19
CA VAL A 289 -19.57 27.99 -21.60
C VAL A 289 -20.25 26.84 -22.34
N VAL A 290 -19.76 25.61 -22.19
CA VAL A 290 -20.36 24.42 -22.81
C VAL A 290 -21.79 24.22 -22.30
N PHE A 291 -22.03 24.38 -21.01
CA PHE A 291 -23.36 24.27 -20.42
C PHE A 291 -24.30 25.35 -20.97
N TRP A 292 -23.85 26.59 -21.04
CA TRP A 292 -24.63 27.71 -21.57
C TRP A 292 -24.99 27.51 -23.04
N LEU A 293 -24.05 27.04 -23.87
CA LEU A 293 -24.32 26.70 -25.27
C LEU A 293 -25.37 25.59 -25.40
N LYS A 294 -25.31 24.57 -24.53
CA LYS A 294 -26.29 23.48 -24.51
C LYS A 294 -27.68 23.96 -24.12
N VAL A 295 -27.78 24.82 -23.10
CA VAL A 295 -29.06 25.43 -22.68
C VAL A 295 -29.64 26.30 -23.79
N ARG A 296 -28.81 27.12 -24.45
CA ARG A 296 -29.25 27.95 -25.58
C ARG A 296 -29.85 27.11 -26.70
N LYS A 297 -29.16 26.04 -27.12
CA LYS A 297 -29.65 25.14 -28.18
C LYS A 297 -30.98 24.47 -27.81
N MET A 298 -31.16 24.11 -26.53
CA MET A 298 -32.41 23.53 -26.03
C MET A 298 -33.55 24.56 -26.05
N ASN A 299 -33.30 25.81 -25.67
CA ASN A 299 -34.29 26.88 -25.75
C ASN A 299 -34.72 27.18 -27.20
N GLU A 300 -33.78 27.15 -28.15
CA GLU A 300 -34.07 27.30 -29.58
C GLU A 300 -34.98 26.16 -30.09
N LEU A 301 -34.77 24.91 -29.65
CA LEU A 301 -35.62 23.78 -29.99
C LEU A 301 -37.03 23.90 -29.40
N ILE A 302 -37.16 24.32 -28.14
CA ILE A 302 -38.46 24.53 -27.48
C ILE A 302 -39.25 25.64 -28.20
N ALA A 303 -38.58 26.74 -28.56
CA ALA A 303 -39.22 27.83 -29.30
C ALA A 303 -39.75 27.36 -30.68
N ALA A 304 -38.97 26.54 -31.39
CA ALA A 304 -39.39 25.97 -32.68
C ALA A 304 -40.63 25.07 -32.53
N GLU A 305 -40.68 24.22 -31.51
CA GLU A 305 -41.83 23.34 -31.22
C GLU A 305 -43.10 24.13 -30.90
N GLN A 306 -42.99 25.22 -30.12
CA GLN A 306 -44.12 26.10 -29.82
C GLN A 306 -44.67 26.80 -31.07
N THR A 307 -43.81 27.24 -32.00
CA THR A 307 -44.26 27.85 -33.26
C THR A 307 -44.98 26.85 -34.17
N PHE A 308 -44.55 25.58 -34.18
CA PHE A 308 -45.20 24.51 -34.94
C PHE A 308 -46.62 24.22 -34.43
N HIS A 309 -46.80 24.12 -33.11
CA HIS A 309 -48.13 23.90 -32.52
C HIS A 309 -49.09 25.08 -32.74
N TYR A 310 -48.59 26.32 -32.72
CA TYR A 310 -49.42 27.50 -32.98
C TYR A 310 -49.96 27.56 -34.42
N HIS A 311 -49.17 27.12 -35.41
CA HIS A 311 -49.61 27.07 -36.80
C HIS A 311 -50.65 25.97 -37.04
N ASN A 312 -50.47 24.77 -36.48
CA ASN A 312 -51.44 23.67 -36.63
C ASN A 312 -52.76 23.90 -35.89
N ALA A 313 -52.81 24.79 -34.90
CA ALA A 313 -54.05 25.12 -34.19
C ALA A 313 -54.94 26.15 -34.90
N LYS A 314 -54.45 26.73 -36.02
CA LYS A 314 -55.13 27.78 -36.79
C LYS A 314 -55.78 27.29 -38.09
N GLU A 315 -55.51 26.05 -38.49
CA GLU A 315 -56.17 25.35 -39.60
C GLU A 315 -57.39 24.56 -39.09
#